data_AF-A0A4V6NUY4-F1
#
_entry.id   AF-A0A4V6NUY4-F1
#
_cell.length_a   1.000
_cell.length_b   1.000
_cell.length_c   1.000
_cell.angle_alpha   90.00
_cell.angle_beta   90.00
_cell.angle_gamma   90.00
#
_symmetry.space_group_name_H-M   'P 1'
#
loop_
_entity.id
_entity.type
_entity.pdbx_description
1 polymer ?
#
loop_
_entity_poly.entity_id
_entity_poly.type
_entity_poly.pdbx_seq_one_letter_code
_entity_poly.pdbx_strand_id
1 'polypeptide(L)'
;MSSNKPDSLLVKHRLLIQVLRTDWASKLDHKITAEILERYKSDFSNARVSLRYLERATGATRTNIVASLRRLVEQGAFTVLREGAGTRPTEYAPNFNFSSGIADDTSTSGTAHDTATKASSIADDTSSGLAGGTSKTPSGIVHDTESLLLSPLTSRGQVRDTSAPGSRAGPSAAGTRAYIDRVARVVRSEVEEDGREIWLCMGLEFVDGQREEFAICMQSDEQDVQERGQARYQRLLTALDIDIAEDPEDIIGIPFILTADDSFRPIEVA
;
A
#
# COMPACT_ATOMS: atom_id res chain seq x y z
N MET A 1 -8.86 21.03 19.20
CA MET A 1 -9.49 20.67 17.91
C MET A 1 -8.91 19.34 17.48
N SER A 2 -9.74 18.28 17.49
CA SER A 2 -9.27 16.91 17.26
C SER A 2 -8.84 16.74 15.81
N SER A 3 -7.53 16.63 15.58
CA SER A 3 -6.95 16.32 14.28
C SER A 3 -7.52 14.99 13.78
N ASN A 4 -8.12 15.00 12.59
CA ASN A 4 -8.65 13.81 11.93
C ASN A 4 -7.50 12.88 11.55
N LYS A 5 -7.08 12.01 12.48
CA LYS A 5 -6.10 10.97 12.16
C LYS A 5 -6.68 10.08 11.05
N PRO A 6 -5.89 9.74 10.02
CA PRO A 6 -6.36 8.90 8.90
C PRO A 6 -6.72 7.47 9.35
N ASP A 7 -6.26 7.03 10.53
CA ASP A 7 -6.69 5.77 11.16
C ASP A 7 -7.99 5.86 11.97
N SER A 8 -8.59 7.04 12.08
CA SER A 8 -9.84 7.16 12.82
C SER A 8 -10.91 6.29 12.16
N LEU A 9 -11.62 5.52 12.98
CA LEU A 9 -12.72 4.64 12.54
C LEU A 9 -13.71 5.40 11.65
N LEU A 10 -13.92 6.69 11.94
CA LEU A 10 -14.79 7.58 11.17
C LEU A 10 -14.31 7.76 9.72
N VAL A 11 -13.00 7.90 9.49
CA VAL A 11 -12.41 8.08 8.15
C VAL A 11 -12.50 6.78 7.34
N LYS A 12 -12.19 5.62 7.95
CA LYS A 12 -12.37 4.30 7.34
C LYS A 12 -13.85 4.05 6.99
N HIS A 13 -14.74 4.30 7.94
CA HIS A 13 -16.18 4.16 7.76
C HIS A 13 -16.71 5.08 6.65
N ARG A 14 -16.24 6.33 6.58
CA ARG A 14 -16.63 7.27 5.52
C ARG A 14 -16.28 6.72 4.13
N LEU A 15 -15.05 6.24 3.94
CA LEU A 15 -14.64 5.66 2.66
C LEU A 15 -15.49 4.43 2.30
N LEU A 16 -15.74 3.53 3.25
CA LEU A 16 -16.61 2.38 3.03
C LEU A 16 -18.03 2.80 2.58
N ILE A 17 -18.63 3.80 3.25
CA ILE A 17 -19.94 4.34 2.88
C ILE A 17 -19.92 5.01 1.50
N GLN A 18 -18.84 5.71 1.14
CA GLN A 18 -18.72 6.31 -0.19
C GLN A 18 -18.67 5.23 -1.27
N VAL A 19 -17.88 4.17 -1.10
CA VAL A 19 -17.88 3.04 -2.06
C VAL A 19 -19.26 2.38 -2.11
N LEU A 20 -19.90 2.15 -0.97
CA LEU A 20 -21.25 1.55 -0.88
C LEU A 20 -22.34 2.34 -1.61
N ARG A 21 -22.17 3.65 -1.74
CA ARG A 21 -23.13 4.54 -2.40
C ARG A 21 -22.97 4.58 -3.91
N THR A 22 -21.84 4.13 -4.44
CA THR A 22 -21.63 4.12 -5.90
C THR A 22 -22.49 3.06 -6.57
N ASP A 23 -22.90 3.34 -7.81
CA ASP A 23 -23.69 2.45 -8.65
C ASP A 23 -22.87 1.32 -9.29
N TRP A 24 -21.57 1.55 -9.49
CA TRP A 24 -20.64 0.59 -10.09
C TRP A 24 -20.13 -0.49 -9.12
N ALA A 25 -20.18 -0.23 -7.81
CA ALA A 25 -19.62 -1.15 -6.80
C ALA A 25 -20.55 -2.34 -6.55
N SER A 26 -20.00 -3.53 -6.72
CA SER A 26 -20.66 -4.80 -6.42
C SER A 26 -20.53 -5.16 -4.94
N LYS A 27 -21.31 -6.16 -4.50
CA LYS A 27 -21.18 -6.75 -3.16
C LYS A 27 -19.76 -7.25 -2.87
N LEU A 28 -19.01 -7.69 -3.88
CA LEU A 28 -17.62 -8.13 -3.71
C LEU A 28 -16.69 -6.93 -3.48
N ASP A 29 -16.89 -5.83 -4.22
CA ASP A 29 -16.12 -4.59 -4.05
C ASP A 29 -16.28 -4.05 -2.61
N HIS A 30 -17.49 -4.10 -2.05
CA HIS A 30 -17.75 -3.71 -0.66
C HIS A 30 -16.98 -4.59 0.35
N LYS A 31 -16.99 -5.91 0.14
CA LYS A 31 -16.25 -6.84 1.02
C LYS A 31 -14.75 -6.61 0.95
N ILE A 32 -14.20 -6.49 -0.25
CA ILE A 32 -12.77 -6.23 -0.46
C ILE A 32 -12.38 -4.88 0.16
N THR A 33 -13.20 -3.85 -0.02
CA THR A 33 -13.01 -2.54 0.62
C THR A 33 -12.94 -2.68 2.14
N ALA A 34 -13.88 -3.39 2.76
CA ALA A 34 -13.87 -3.64 4.20
C ALA A 34 -12.58 -4.37 4.65
N GLU A 35 -12.17 -5.43 3.95
CA GLU A 35 -10.97 -6.21 4.29
C GLU A 35 -9.65 -5.43 4.15
N ILE A 36 -9.59 -4.50 3.19
CA ILE A 36 -8.44 -3.60 3.00
C ILE A 36 -8.44 -2.55 4.12
N LEU A 37 -9.58 -1.94 4.44
CA LEU A 37 -9.68 -0.92 5.49
C LEU A 37 -9.41 -1.46 6.90
N GLU A 38 -9.86 -2.68 7.19
CA GLU A 38 -9.56 -3.36 8.45
C GLU A 38 -8.06 -3.56 8.66
N ARG A 39 -7.31 -3.71 7.56
CA ARG A 39 -5.85 -3.88 7.55
C ARG A 39 -5.07 -2.59 7.35
N TYR A 40 -5.76 -1.50 7.11
CA TYR A 40 -5.10 -0.21 6.97
C TYR A 40 -4.45 0.18 8.28
N LYS A 41 -3.17 0.53 8.21
CA LYS A 41 -2.38 1.06 9.30
C LYS A 41 -1.99 2.49 8.94
N SER A 42 -2.38 3.47 9.75
CA SER A 42 -2.03 4.88 9.47
C SER A 42 -0.54 5.11 9.46
N ASP A 43 0.20 4.38 10.28
CA ASP A 43 1.65 4.52 10.44
C ASP A 43 2.38 4.30 9.11
N PHE A 44 1.84 3.45 8.25
CA PHE A 44 2.41 3.15 6.92
C PHE A 44 1.59 3.73 5.78
N SER A 45 0.47 4.40 6.10
CA SER A 45 -0.53 4.87 5.14
C SER A 45 -0.93 3.81 4.10
N ASN A 46 -0.88 2.54 4.48
CA ASN A 46 -1.14 1.42 3.59
C ASN A 46 -1.89 0.29 4.29
N ALA A 47 -2.46 -0.57 3.47
CA ALA A 47 -3.06 -1.83 3.85
C ALA A 47 -2.35 -2.93 3.07
N ARG A 48 -1.85 -3.94 3.78
CA ARG A 48 -1.17 -5.09 3.17
C ARG A 48 -2.11 -6.26 3.07
N VAL A 49 -2.44 -6.66 1.84
CA VAL A 49 -3.38 -7.76 1.61
C VAL A 49 -2.91 -8.63 0.45
N SER A 50 -2.80 -9.94 0.69
CA SER A 50 -2.51 -10.91 -0.38
C SER A 50 -3.79 -11.39 -1.06
N LEU A 51 -3.68 -11.81 -2.32
CA LEU A 51 -4.82 -12.38 -3.05
C LEU A 51 -5.37 -13.63 -2.34
N ARG A 52 -4.48 -14.51 -1.85
CA ARG A 52 -4.86 -15.71 -1.09
C ARG A 52 -5.64 -15.37 0.19
N TYR A 53 -5.27 -14.27 0.85
CA TYR A 53 -6.03 -13.80 2.00
C TYR A 53 -7.44 -13.37 1.58
N LEU A 54 -7.56 -12.56 0.52
CA LEU A 54 -8.87 -12.08 0.03
C LEU A 54 -9.77 -13.22 -0.43
N GLU A 55 -9.21 -14.27 -1.05
CA GLU A 55 -9.95 -15.49 -1.40
C GLU A 55 -10.58 -16.13 -0.17
N ARG A 56 -9.80 -16.28 0.90
CA ARG A 56 -10.28 -16.86 2.16
C ARG A 56 -11.31 -15.97 2.86
N ALA A 57 -11.08 -14.65 2.88
CA ALA A 57 -11.93 -13.71 3.59
C ALA A 57 -13.27 -13.48 2.88
N THR A 58 -13.26 -13.42 1.55
CA THR A 58 -14.46 -13.10 0.75
C THR A 58 -15.20 -14.34 0.26
N GLY A 59 -14.52 -15.50 0.18
CA GLY A 59 -15.01 -16.71 -0.46
C GLY A 59 -15.07 -16.63 -1.99
N ALA A 60 -14.54 -15.56 -2.59
CA ALA A 60 -14.55 -15.35 -4.04
C ALA A 60 -13.32 -16.00 -4.70
N THR A 61 -13.45 -16.27 -6.00
CA THR A 61 -12.33 -16.78 -6.81
C THR A 61 -11.30 -15.69 -7.07
N ARG A 62 -10.02 -16.10 -7.28
CA ARG A 62 -8.94 -15.18 -7.65
C ARG A 62 -9.30 -14.21 -8.76
N THR A 63 -9.89 -14.72 -9.83
CA THR A 63 -10.25 -13.94 -11.02
C THR A 63 -11.22 -12.82 -10.67
N ASN A 64 -12.24 -13.10 -9.86
CA ASN A 64 -13.23 -12.11 -9.45
C ASN A 64 -12.62 -11.07 -8.49
N ILE A 65 -11.72 -11.51 -7.62
CA ILE A 65 -10.98 -10.60 -6.72
C ILE A 65 -10.09 -9.66 -7.51
N VAL A 66 -9.33 -10.16 -8.48
CA VAL A 66 -8.48 -9.32 -9.34
C VAL A 66 -9.32 -8.32 -10.14
N ALA A 67 -10.44 -8.75 -10.71
CA ALA A 67 -11.34 -7.86 -11.44
C ALA A 67 -11.94 -6.76 -10.54
N SER A 68 -12.33 -7.12 -9.31
CA SER A 68 -12.84 -6.18 -8.31
C SER A 68 -11.77 -5.19 -7.84
N LEU A 69 -10.57 -5.66 -7.52
CA LEU A 69 -9.43 -4.82 -7.16
C LEU A 69 -9.06 -3.83 -8.27
N ARG A 70 -9.02 -4.28 -9.52
CA ARG A 70 -8.79 -3.40 -10.68
C ARG A 70 -9.84 -2.30 -10.75
N ARG A 71 -11.13 -2.65 -10.64
CA ARG A 71 -12.22 -1.66 -10.66
C ARG A 71 -12.10 -0.66 -9.51
N LEU A 72 -11.85 -1.14 -8.29
CA LEU A 72 -11.66 -0.30 -7.11
C LEU A 72 -10.49 0.70 -7.28
N VAL A 73 -9.42 0.28 -7.97
CA VAL A 73 -8.26 1.13 -8.27
C VAL A 73 -8.55 2.09 -9.43
N GLU A 74 -9.15 1.61 -10.51
CA GLU A 74 -9.56 2.41 -11.68
C GLU A 74 -10.52 3.54 -11.29
N GLN A 75 -11.43 3.27 -10.35
CA GLN A 75 -12.37 4.26 -9.82
C GLN A 75 -11.74 5.18 -8.76
N GLY A 76 -10.49 4.94 -8.36
CA GLY A 76 -9.74 5.79 -7.45
C GLY A 76 -10.11 5.65 -5.97
N ALA A 77 -10.82 4.58 -5.58
CA ALA A 77 -11.08 4.27 -4.16
C ALA A 77 -9.79 3.81 -3.45
N PHE A 78 -8.89 3.14 -4.18
CA PHE A 78 -7.59 2.72 -3.71
C PHE A 78 -6.50 3.01 -4.74
N THR A 79 -5.26 3.12 -4.28
CA THR A 79 -4.06 3.15 -5.13
C THR A 79 -3.18 1.96 -4.77
N VAL A 80 -2.62 1.27 -5.77
CA VAL A 80 -1.63 0.22 -5.53
C VAL A 80 -0.28 0.89 -5.34
N LEU A 81 0.27 0.82 -4.12
CA LEU A 81 1.60 1.36 -3.83
C LEU A 81 2.69 0.38 -4.28
N ARG A 82 2.42 -0.92 -4.12
CA ARG A 82 3.35 -1.99 -4.50
C ARG A 82 2.59 -3.26 -4.80
N GLU A 83 2.86 -3.84 -5.96
CA GLU A 83 2.37 -5.17 -6.30
C GLU A 83 3.08 -6.24 -5.47
N GLY A 84 2.30 -7.19 -4.95
CA GLY A 84 2.84 -8.33 -4.24
C GLY A 84 3.53 -9.30 -5.20
N ALA A 85 4.75 -9.71 -4.86
CA ALA A 85 5.51 -10.74 -5.57
C ALA A 85 5.90 -11.87 -4.62
N GLY A 86 5.81 -13.12 -5.07
CA GLY A 86 6.09 -14.30 -4.25
C GLY A 86 5.19 -14.40 -3.02
N THR A 87 5.79 -14.39 -1.83
CA THR A 87 5.08 -14.43 -0.54
C THR A 87 4.67 -13.05 -0.03
N ARG A 88 5.14 -11.97 -0.67
CA ARG A 88 4.84 -10.61 -0.24
C ARG A 88 3.40 -10.21 -0.62
N PRO A 89 2.60 -9.66 0.32
CA PRO A 89 1.27 -9.14 0.02
C PRO A 89 1.32 -7.83 -0.78
N THR A 90 0.25 -7.55 -1.53
CA THR A 90 0.07 -6.27 -2.23
C THR A 90 -0.21 -5.16 -1.21
N GLU A 91 0.33 -3.98 -1.47
CA GLU A 91 0.16 -2.80 -0.62
C GLU A 91 -0.79 -1.80 -1.30
N TYR A 92 -1.87 -1.45 -0.59
CA TYR A 92 -2.90 -0.53 -1.07
C TYR A 92 -2.94 0.72 -0.19
N ALA A 93 -3.02 1.90 -0.80
CA ALA A 93 -3.36 3.15 -0.13
C ALA A 93 -4.85 3.45 -0.35
N PRO A 94 -5.68 3.50 0.71
CA PRO A 94 -7.06 3.98 0.60
C PRO A 94 -7.10 5.47 0.30
N ASN A 95 -7.93 5.87 -0.66
CA ASN A 95 -8.17 7.28 -0.93
C ASN A 95 -9.30 7.80 -0.04
N PHE A 96 -8.96 8.36 1.13
CA PHE A 96 -9.97 8.87 2.06
C PHE A 96 -10.71 10.12 1.57
N ASN A 97 -10.23 10.75 0.49
CA ASN A 97 -10.91 11.85 -0.19
C ASN A 97 -11.81 11.37 -1.33
N PHE A 98 -11.98 10.05 -1.50
CA PHE A 98 -12.84 9.48 -2.51
C PHE A 98 -14.29 9.97 -2.35
N SER A 99 -14.84 10.52 -3.43
CA SER A 99 -16.22 10.95 -3.53
C SER A 99 -16.99 9.97 -4.40
N SER A 100 -18.18 9.53 -3.95
CA SER A 100 -19.04 8.63 -4.72
C SER A 100 -19.60 9.19 -6.03
N GLY A 101 -19.27 10.44 -6.41
CA GLY A 101 -19.74 11.08 -7.64
C GLY A 101 -21.25 11.38 -7.64
N ILE A 102 -21.98 10.97 -6.60
CA ILE A 102 -23.34 11.43 -6.34
C ILE A 102 -23.22 12.86 -5.84
N ALA A 103 -23.25 13.81 -6.77
CA ALA A 103 -23.60 15.18 -6.45
C ALA A 103 -24.91 15.12 -5.66
N ASP A 104 -24.95 15.74 -4.48
CA ASP A 104 -26.21 15.96 -3.77
C ASP A 104 -27.11 16.78 -4.70
N ASP A 105 -27.99 16.10 -5.42
CA ASP A 105 -29.05 16.70 -6.22
C ASP A 105 -30.15 17.18 -5.25
N THR A 106 -29.76 18.09 -4.37
CA THR A 106 -30.64 18.92 -3.55
C THR A 106 -30.35 20.38 -3.89
N SER A 107 -30.55 20.72 -5.16
CA SER A 107 -30.95 22.07 -5.51
C SER A 107 -32.36 22.04 -6.06
N THR A 108 -33.27 22.44 -5.17
CA THR A 108 -34.64 22.81 -5.45
C THR A 108 -34.68 23.79 -6.63
N SER A 109 -35.24 23.36 -7.76
CA SER A 109 -36.09 24.23 -8.57
C SER A 109 -37.31 23.42 -8.97
N GLY A 110 -38.43 23.74 -8.32
CA GLY A 110 -39.71 23.24 -8.76
C GLY A 110 -40.12 23.93 -10.04
N THR A 111 -40.74 23.19 -10.95
CA THR A 111 -41.96 23.62 -11.62
C THR A 111 -42.75 22.39 -12.00
N ALA A 112 -44.00 22.38 -11.55
CA ALA A 112 -45.03 21.42 -11.89
C ALA A 112 -45.47 21.54 -13.37
N HIS A 113 -46.24 20.54 -13.79
CA HIS A 113 -46.85 20.29 -15.12
C HIS A 113 -45.93 19.55 -16.10
N ASP A 114 -46.27 18.40 -16.68
CA ASP A 114 -47.61 17.93 -17.03
C ASP A 114 -47.79 16.40 -16.97
N THR A 115 -49.04 16.05 -16.73
CA THR A 115 -49.59 14.70 -16.74
C THR A 115 -49.85 14.29 -18.20
N ALA A 116 -49.30 13.17 -18.65
CA ALA A 116 -49.92 12.38 -19.72
C ALA A 116 -49.34 10.96 -19.79
N THR A 117 -50.07 10.03 -19.16
CA THR A 117 -50.53 8.78 -19.79
C THR A 117 -49.60 8.11 -20.81
N LYS A 118 -48.98 7.00 -20.40
CA LYS A 118 -49.23 5.70 -21.06
C LYS A 118 -48.81 4.54 -20.17
N ALA A 119 -49.83 3.85 -19.67
CA ALA A 119 -49.74 2.47 -19.25
C ALA A 119 -49.49 1.57 -20.47
N SER A 120 -48.66 0.53 -20.30
CA SER A 120 -48.72 -0.74 -21.03
C SER A 120 -47.87 -1.75 -20.24
N SER A 121 -48.50 -2.58 -19.41
CA SER A 121 -48.68 -4.04 -19.63
C SER A 121 -47.36 -4.82 -19.56
N ILE A 122 -47.07 -5.53 -18.46
CA ILE A 122 -47.36 -6.97 -18.26
C ILE A 122 -46.98 -7.81 -19.48
N ALA A 123 -45.99 -8.71 -19.33
CA ALA A 123 -46.16 -10.16 -19.44
C ALA A 123 -44.81 -10.87 -19.58
N ASP A 124 -44.77 -12.05 -18.99
CA ASP A 124 -43.75 -13.09 -19.02
C ASP A 124 -43.12 -13.34 -20.40
N ASP A 125 -41.83 -13.72 -20.41
CA ASP A 125 -41.46 -15.01 -21.02
C ASP A 125 -40.04 -15.45 -20.64
N THR A 126 -39.97 -16.62 -20.02
CA THR A 126 -38.81 -17.52 -20.03
C THR A 126 -38.65 -18.11 -21.42
N SER A 127 -37.45 -18.01 -22.03
CA SER A 127 -37.05 -18.97 -23.07
C SER A 127 -35.58 -19.35 -22.97
N SER A 128 -35.39 -20.62 -22.68
CA SER A 128 -34.18 -21.41 -22.78
C SER A 128 -33.57 -21.45 -24.19
N GLY A 129 -32.23 -21.42 -24.25
CA GLY A 129 -31.43 -22.17 -25.22
C GLY A 129 -30.76 -21.36 -26.33
N LEU A 130 -29.42 -21.39 -26.41
CA LEU A 130 -28.71 -22.28 -27.33
C LEU A 130 -27.19 -22.18 -27.16
N ALA A 131 -26.59 -23.37 -27.21
CA ALA A 131 -25.15 -23.61 -27.27
C ALA A 131 -24.61 -23.28 -28.66
N GLY A 132 -23.35 -22.84 -28.73
CA GLY A 132 -22.56 -22.87 -29.96
C GLY A 132 -21.45 -21.81 -29.99
N GLY A 133 -20.19 -22.25 -29.87
CA GLY A 133 -19.05 -21.36 -30.12
C GLY A 133 -17.73 -21.76 -29.49
N THR A 134 -17.30 -23.02 -29.65
CA THR A 134 -15.89 -23.38 -29.43
C THR A 134 -15.04 -22.83 -30.58
N SER A 135 -14.14 -21.89 -30.29
CA SER A 135 -12.96 -21.66 -31.14
C SER A 135 -11.70 -21.87 -30.30
N LYS A 136 -11.07 -23.01 -30.55
CA LYS A 136 -9.71 -23.33 -30.12
C LYS A 136 -8.74 -22.46 -30.93
N THR A 137 -7.82 -21.79 -30.26
CA THR A 137 -6.45 -21.66 -30.76
C THR A 137 -5.51 -21.35 -29.59
N PRO A 138 -4.40 -22.10 -29.45
CA PRO A 138 -3.43 -21.91 -28.38
C PRO A 138 -2.37 -20.92 -28.81
N SER A 139 -1.88 -20.11 -27.88
CA SER A 139 -0.63 -19.35 -28.07
C SER A 139 0.26 -19.66 -26.89
N GLY A 140 1.12 -20.65 -27.07
CA GLY A 140 2.23 -20.92 -26.18
C GLY A 140 3.33 -19.89 -26.41
N ILE A 141 3.95 -19.44 -25.32
CA ILE A 141 5.38 -19.16 -25.30
C ILE A 141 5.93 -19.87 -24.06
N VAL A 142 6.66 -20.94 -24.38
CA VAL A 142 7.54 -21.69 -23.49
C VAL A 142 8.76 -20.81 -23.25
N HIS A 143 9.08 -20.56 -21.99
CA HIS A 143 10.47 -20.33 -21.60
C HIS A 143 10.83 -21.40 -20.58
N ASP A 144 11.58 -22.36 -21.08
CA ASP A 144 12.35 -23.31 -20.29
C ASP A 144 13.35 -22.55 -19.43
N THR A 145 13.37 -22.85 -18.14
CA THR A 145 14.59 -22.74 -17.36
C THR A 145 14.62 -23.95 -16.44
N GLU A 146 15.32 -24.98 -16.90
CA GLU A 146 15.73 -26.11 -16.08
C GLU A 146 16.63 -25.59 -14.94
N SER A 147 16.31 -25.96 -13.70
CA SER A 147 17.31 -26.05 -12.64
C SER A 147 17.34 -27.48 -12.13
N LEU A 148 18.36 -28.20 -12.56
CA LEU A 148 18.79 -29.48 -12.04
C LEU A 148 19.38 -29.31 -10.63
N LEU A 149 19.29 -30.39 -9.84
CA LEU A 149 20.01 -30.69 -8.59
C LEU A 149 19.41 -30.06 -7.31
N LEU A 150 19.35 -30.72 -6.14
CA LEU A 150 19.73 -32.05 -5.66
C LEU A 150 18.92 -32.26 -4.36
N SER A 151 18.35 -33.44 -4.15
CA SER A 151 17.73 -33.82 -2.86
C SER A 151 18.73 -33.65 -1.70
N PRO A 152 18.25 -33.35 -0.48
CA PRO A 152 18.81 -34.02 0.68
C PRO A 152 17.77 -34.79 1.49
N LEU A 153 18.24 -35.98 1.86
CA LEU A 153 17.74 -36.95 2.80
C LEU A 153 17.80 -36.38 4.25
N THR A 154 16.79 -36.69 5.05
CA THR A 154 16.82 -36.92 6.52
C THR A 154 17.50 -35.88 7.43
N SER A 155 16.74 -35.28 8.35
CA SER A 155 16.63 -35.82 9.72
C SER A 155 15.61 -35.06 10.57
N ARG A 156 14.97 -35.85 11.42
CA ARG A 156 14.00 -35.49 12.45
C ARG A 156 14.79 -35.01 13.67
N GLY A 157 14.53 -33.81 14.16
CA GLY A 157 15.21 -33.24 15.33
C GLY A 157 14.30 -32.25 16.07
N GLN A 158 14.36 -32.29 17.39
CA GLN A 158 13.30 -32.01 18.34
C GLN A 158 12.90 -30.53 18.55
N VAL A 159 11.62 -30.39 18.90
CA VAL A 159 11.02 -29.28 19.65
C VAL A 159 11.77 -29.06 20.97
N ARG A 160 12.17 -27.81 21.23
CA ARG A 160 12.31 -27.30 22.59
C ARG A 160 11.67 -25.92 22.68
N ASP A 161 10.55 -25.88 23.39
CA ASP A 161 10.03 -24.70 24.05
C ASP A 161 11.10 -24.12 24.97
N THR A 162 11.36 -22.83 24.85
CA THR A 162 11.87 -22.03 25.97
C THR A 162 11.29 -20.62 25.83
N SER A 163 10.25 -20.34 26.63
CA SER A 163 9.72 -19.00 26.86
C SER A 163 10.54 -18.29 27.93
N ALA A 164 10.94 -17.04 27.71
CA ALA A 164 11.25 -16.05 28.75
C ALA A 164 11.33 -14.63 28.10
N PRO A 165 11.19 -13.53 28.87
CA PRO A 165 10.24 -12.45 28.59
C PRO A 165 10.82 -11.26 27.82
N GLY A 166 9.94 -10.61 27.06
CA GLY A 166 10.24 -9.44 26.25
C GLY A 166 10.51 -8.18 27.07
N SER A 167 11.55 -7.45 26.66
CA SER A 167 11.67 -6.02 26.91
C SER A 167 11.41 -5.31 25.59
N ARG A 168 10.25 -4.66 25.52
CA ARG A 168 9.72 -3.96 24.35
C ARG A 168 10.24 -2.52 24.39
N ALA A 169 11.19 -2.22 23.53
CA ALA A 169 11.43 -0.87 23.04
C ALA A 169 11.49 -1.01 21.51
N GLY A 170 10.33 -0.84 20.87
CA GLY A 170 10.28 -0.82 19.41
C GLY A 170 10.67 0.58 18.93
N PRO A 171 11.44 0.69 17.84
CA PRO A 171 11.76 1.97 17.23
C PRO A 171 10.49 2.73 16.91
N SER A 172 10.62 4.03 17.09
CA SER A 172 9.57 5.02 17.10
C SER A 172 9.02 5.26 15.68
N ALA A 173 7.96 6.04 15.59
CA ALA A 173 7.13 6.13 14.39
C ALA A 173 7.66 7.19 13.41
N ALA A 174 7.90 6.75 12.17
CA ALA A 174 8.14 7.62 11.03
C ALA A 174 6.91 8.48 10.68
N GLY A 175 7.02 9.80 10.88
CA GLY A 175 5.96 10.76 10.61
C GLY A 175 5.53 10.87 9.13
N THR A 176 4.33 11.42 8.93
CA THR A 176 3.61 11.54 7.66
C THR A 176 4.29 12.47 6.67
N ARG A 177 4.93 11.89 5.65
CA ARG A 177 5.69 12.61 4.62
C ARG A 177 4.80 13.29 3.58
N ALA A 178 5.05 14.58 3.33
CA ALA A 178 4.33 15.37 2.34
C ALA A 178 4.76 15.04 0.89
N TYR A 179 3.83 15.14 -0.06
CA TYR A 179 4.00 14.93 -1.52
C TYR A 179 4.79 16.04 -2.25
N ILE A 180 5.67 16.75 -1.53
CA ILE A 180 6.45 17.88 -2.04
C ILE A 180 7.90 17.75 -1.59
N ASP A 181 8.83 18.23 -2.42
CA ASP A 181 10.23 18.33 -2.05
C ASP A 181 10.39 19.27 -0.85
N ARG A 182 11.04 18.78 0.21
CA ARG A 182 11.17 19.51 1.48
C ARG A 182 12.61 19.55 1.93
N VAL A 183 13.01 20.70 2.47
CA VAL A 183 14.29 20.82 3.16
C VAL A 183 14.17 20.15 4.53
N ALA A 184 15.06 19.19 4.78
CA ALA A 184 15.16 18.43 6.00
C ALA A 184 16.60 18.48 6.54
N ARG A 185 16.75 18.24 7.84
CA ARG A 185 18.04 17.92 8.47
C ARG A 185 17.89 16.67 9.32
N VAL A 186 18.96 15.89 9.44
CA VAL A 186 18.99 14.80 10.43
C VAL A 186 19.19 15.40 11.82
N VAL A 187 18.33 15.05 12.78
CA VAL A 187 18.43 15.49 14.18
C VAL A 187 18.75 14.35 15.14
N ARG A 188 18.59 13.11 14.69
CA ARG A 188 18.97 11.89 15.40
C ARG A 188 19.37 10.86 14.37
N SER A 189 20.38 10.06 14.68
CA SER A 189 20.82 8.96 13.84
C SER A 189 21.24 7.81 14.75
N GLU A 190 20.75 6.62 14.45
CA GLU A 190 21.07 5.40 15.19
C GLU A 190 21.07 4.19 14.26
N VAL A 191 21.90 3.19 14.58
CA VAL A 191 21.93 1.93 13.85
C VAL A 191 21.19 0.89 14.68
N GLU A 192 20.22 0.22 14.06
CA GLU A 192 19.44 -0.85 14.67
C GLU A 192 19.65 -2.17 13.92
N GLU A 193 19.77 -3.25 14.68
CA GLU A 193 19.82 -4.61 14.14
C GLU A 193 18.44 -5.27 14.31
N ASP A 194 17.82 -5.68 13.21
CA ASP A 194 16.58 -6.47 13.21
C ASP A 194 16.84 -7.84 12.59
N GLY A 195 17.15 -8.81 13.46
CA GLY A 195 17.45 -10.19 13.07
C GLY A 195 18.76 -10.31 12.28
N ARG A 196 18.68 -10.26 10.95
CA ARG A 196 19.83 -10.32 10.04
C ARG A 196 20.03 -9.03 9.25
N GLU A 197 19.18 -8.05 9.49
CA GLU A 197 19.21 -6.78 8.81
C GLU A 197 19.77 -5.69 9.72
N ILE A 198 20.52 -4.77 9.13
CA ILE A 198 21.03 -3.58 9.82
C ILE A 198 20.35 -2.38 9.18
N TRP A 199 19.78 -1.50 10.00
CA TRP A 199 19.02 -0.33 9.60
C TRP A 199 19.66 0.93 10.17
N LEU A 200 19.88 1.93 9.32
CA LEU A 200 20.17 3.30 9.73
C LEU A 200 18.84 4.02 9.95
N CYS A 201 18.48 4.23 11.21
CA CYS A 201 17.28 4.94 11.64
C CYS A 201 17.63 6.40 11.93
N MET A 202 16.92 7.32 11.30
CA MET A 202 17.16 8.75 11.37
C MET A 202 15.90 9.50 11.78
N GLY A 203 16.02 10.42 12.72
CA GLY A 203 15.02 11.44 12.94
C GLY A 203 15.28 12.62 12.01
N LEU A 204 14.33 12.96 11.15
CA LEU A 204 14.37 14.11 10.27
C LEU A 204 13.55 15.25 10.87
N GLU A 205 14.09 16.46 10.82
CA GLU A 205 13.37 17.68 11.16
C GLU A 205 13.30 18.59 9.92
N PHE A 206 12.07 19.01 9.59
CA PHE A 206 11.80 19.86 8.44
C PHE A 206 11.71 21.33 8.85
N VAL A 207 11.80 22.23 7.88
CA VAL A 207 11.73 23.69 8.11
C VAL A 207 10.41 24.13 8.76
N ASP A 208 9.32 23.41 8.51
CA ASP A 208 8.01 23.65 9.13
C ASP A 208 7.91 23.13 10.58
N GLY A 209 9.01 22.61 11.13
CA GLY A 209 9.08 22.05 12.48
C GLY A 209 8.48 20.66 12.61
N GLN A 210 8.00 20.04 11.53
CA GLN A 210 7.58 18.64 11.56
C GLN A 210 8.79 17.73 11.75
N ARG A 211 8.53 16.61 12.44
CA ARG A 211 9.52 15.55 12.65
C ARG A 211 8.99 14.26 12.09
N GLU A 212 9.83 13.59 11.33
CA GLU A 212 9.56 12.26 10.78
C GLU A 212 10.73 11.36 11.09
N GLU A 213 10.50 10.07 11.13
CA GLU A 213 11.58 9.08 11.23
C GLU A 213 11.76 8.45 9.87
N PHE A 214 12.98 8.04 9.59
CA PHE A 214 13.36 7.58 8.29
C PHE A 214 14.39 6.47 8.44
N ALA A 215 14.18 5.33 7.78
CA ALA A 215 15.06 4.19 7.90
C ALA A 215 15.63 3.78 6.54
N ILE A 216 16.94 3.51 6.50
CA ILE A 216 17.64 2.97 5.33
C ILE A 216 18.22 1.62 5.73
N CYS A 217 17.93 0.58 4.95
CA CYS A 217 18.57 -0.71 5.16
C CYS A 217 20.05 -0.61 4.74
N MET A 218 20.96 -0.88 5.67
CA MET A 218 22.41 -0.88 5.47
C MET A 218 22.91 -2.28 5.12
N GLN A 219 22.34 -3.30 5.77
CA GLN A 219 22.68 -4.70 5.54
C GLN A 219 21.40 -5.56 5.52
N SER A 220 21.29 -6.49 4.57
CA SER A 220 20.23 -7.51 4.48
C SER A 220 20.76 -8.75 3.75
N ASP A 221 20.20 -9.93 4.06
CA ASP A 221 20.47 -11.17 3.32
C ASP A 221 19.64 -11.27 2.02
N GLU A 222 18.64 -10.41 1.84
CA GLU A 222 17.93 -10.24 0.58
C GLU A 222 18.68 -9.28 -0.34
N GLN A 223 19.28 -9.80 -1.43
CA GLN A 223 20.07 -9.03 -2.38
C GLN A 223 19.35 -7.75 -2.89
N ASP A 224 18.07 -7.85 -3.24
CA ASP A 224 17.27 -6.72 -3.69
C ASP A 224 17.11 -5.62 -2.64
N VAL A 225 17.02 -6.00 -1.36
CA VAL A 225 16.91 -5.05 -0.23
C VAL A 225 18.26 -4.42 0.03
N GLN A 226 19.33 -5.22 0.02
CA GLN A 226 20.73 -4.77 0.14
C GLN A 226 21.07 -3.72 -0.94
N GLU A 227 20.84 -4.03 -2.21
CA GLU A 227 21.20 -3.14 -3.33
C GLU A 227 20.42 -1.82 -3.27
N ARG A 228 19.11 -1.87 -3.00
CA ARG A 228 18.29 -0.67 -2.84
C ARG A 228 18.71 0.16 -1.63
N GLY A 229 19.01 -0.51 -0.52
CA GLY A 229 19.46 0.12 0.72
C GLY A 229 20.77 0.87 0.52
N GLN A 230 21.77 0.20 -0.05
CA GLN A 230 23.07 0.76 -0.39
C GLN A 230 22.97 1.91 -1.41
N ALA A 231 22.17 1.75 -2.48
CA ALA A 231 21.94 2.83 -3.44
C ALA A 231 21.30 4.06 -2.79
N ARG A 232 20.41 3.85 -1.82
CA ARG A 232 19.72 4.92 -1.10
C ARG A 232 20.63 5.59 -0.07
N TYR A 233 21.45 4.83 0.63
CA TYR A 233 22.49 5.33 1.51
C TYR A 233 23.52 6.18 0.75
N GLN A 234 23.98 5.71 -0.41
CA GLN A 234 24.93 6.46 -1.22
C GLN A 234 24.35 7.80 -1.69
N ARG A 235 23.06 7.84 -2.06
CA ARG A 235 22.38 9.10 -2.42
C ARG A 235 22.27 10.05 -1.23
N LEU A 236 22.05 9.54 -0.02
CA LEU A 236 22.07 10.35 1.19
C LEU A 236 23.45 10.96 1.38
N LEU A 237 24.52 10.16 1.39
CA LEU A 237 25.89 10.65 1.52
C LEU A 237 26.24 11.71 0.48
N THR A 238 25.85 11.46 -0.78
CA THR A 238 26.02 12.42 -1.88
C THR A 238 25.25 13.73 -1.64
N ALA A 239 24.04 13.66 -1.10
CA ALA A 239 23.24 14.84 -0.78
C ALA A 239 23.77 15.65 0.39
N LEU A 240 24.54 15.00 1.29
CA LEU A 240 25.18 15.63 2.44
C LEU A 240 26.62 16.10 2.17
N ASP A 241 27.14 15.84 0.96
CA ASP A 241 28.55 16.08 0.59
C ASP A 241 29.55 15.34 1.51
N ILE A 242 29.20 14.09 1.86
CA ILE A 242 30.04 13.19 2.66
C ILE A 242 30.52 12.04 1.78
N ASP A 243 31.84 11.82 1.71
CA ASP A 243 32.41 10.70 0.95
C ASP A 243 32.21 9.35 1.66
N ILE A 244 32.46 9.32 2.98
CA ILE A 244 32.31 8.15 3.84
C ILE A 244 31.88 8.65 5.22
N ALA A 245 30.78 8.15 5.76
CA ALA A 245 30.45 8.34 7.18
C ALA A 245 31.10 7.20 7.98
N GLU A 246 31.95 7.56 8.95
CA GLU A 246 32.57 6.60 9.87
C GLU A 246 31.62 6.28 11.00
N ASP A 247 30.86 7.28 11.46
CA ASP A 247 29.89 7.18 12.53
C ASP A 247 28.50 7.65 12.08
N PRO A 248 27.41 7.07 12.62
CA PRO A 248 26.05 7.51 12.31
C PRO A 248 25.79 8.97 12.71
N GLU A 249 26.60 9.56 13.58
CA GLU A 249 26.46 10.96 13.98
C GLU A 249 26.96 11.96 12.92
N ASP A 250 27.79 11.52 11.97
CA ASP A 250 28.41 12.38 10.94
C ASP A 250 27.38 13.07 10.03
N ILE A 251 26.18 12.49 9.92
CA ILE A 251 25.11 13.01 9.08
C ILE A 251 24.19 14.03 9.80
N ILE A 252 24.36 14.21 11.12
CA ILE A 252 23.48 15.06 11.94
C ILE A 252 23.71 16.54 11.62
N GLY A 253 22.61 17.28 11.48
CA GLY A 253 22.60 18.73 11.33
C GLY A 253 22.81 19.25 9.91
N ILE A 254 23.27 18.39 8.99
CA ILE A 254 23.48 18.77 7.59
C ILE A 254 22.12 18.85 6.87
N PRO A 255 21.79 19.99 6.23
CA PRO A 255 20.51 20.15 5.57
C PRO A 255 20.57 19.59 4.13
N PHE A 256 19.49 18.92 3.71
CA PHE A 256 19.34 18.34 2.38
C PHE A 256 17.89 18.44 1.91
N ILE A 257 17.65 18.19 0.62
CA ILE A 257 16.30 18.11 0.05
C ILE A 257 15.85 16.66 0.07
N LEU A 258 14.72 16.44 0.71
CA LEU A 258 13.99 15.20 0.72
C LEU A 258 12.88 15.27 -0.33
N THR A 259 13.01 14.47 -1.40
CA THR A 259 12.09 14.55 -2.53
C THR A 259 10.83 13.70 -2.33
N ALA A 260 9.79 14.00 -3.11
CA ALA A 260 8.50 13.30 -3.07
C ALA A 260 8.60 11.82 -3.50
N ASP A 261 9.57 11.45 -4.33
CA ASP A 261 9.91 10.07 -4.69
C ASP A 261 10.83 9.38 -3.67
N ASP A 262 10.93 9.98 -2.50
CA ASP A 262 11.58 9.40 -1.36
C ASP A 262 13.12 9.38 -1.47
N SER A 263 13.69 10.21 -2.35
CA SER A 263 15.13 10.35 -2.61
C SER A 263 15.75 11.56 -1.87
N PHE A 264 17.07 11.69 -1.99
CA PHE A 264 17.87 12.75 -1.36
C PHE A 264 18.57 13.58 -2.43
N ARG A 265 18.57 14.89 -2.25
CA ARG A 265 19.30 15.83 -3.11
C ARG A 265 20.05 16.86 -2.27
N PRO A 266 21.21 17.34 -2.75
CA PRO A 266 21.90 18.44 -2.10
C PRO A 266 21.04 19.70 -2.14
N ILE A 267 21.22 20.58 -1.16
CA ILE A 267 20.75 21.96 -1.27
C ILE A 267 21.73 22.65 -2.22
N GLU A 268 21.28 23.04 -3.41
CA GLU A 268 22.08 23.90 -4.28
C GLU A 268 22.32 25.23 -3.54
N VAL A 269 23.55 25.40 -3.06
CA VAL A 269 24.00 26.67 -2.49
C VAL A 269 24.32 27.58 -3.67
N ALA A 270 23.53 28.62 -3.85
CA ALA A 270 23.80 29.70 -4.80
C ALA A 270 25.02 30.53 -4.36
#